data_AF-A0A7W8URM3-F1
#
_entry.id   AF-A0A7W8URM3-F1
#
_cell.length_a   1.000
_cell.length_b   1.000
_cell.length_c   1.000
_cell.angle_alpha   90.00
_cell.angle_beta   90.00
_cell.angle_gamma   90.00
#
_symmetry.space_group_name_H-M   'P 1'
#
loop_
_entity.id
_entity.type
_entity.pdbx_description
1 polymer ?
#
loop_
_entity_poly.entity_id
_entity_poly.type
_entity_poly.pdbx_seq_one_letter_code
_entity_poly.pdbx_strand_id
1 'polypeptide(L)'
;MSLLRVALECDEPVESEETLDDSVPEGDDQVRAGMAETVDEDFEHDAAMDVVAESIHEYYDQLRDLIHGNAVTPALTALIIRGVNQQLASVGLEVMNFPALESYTRASAEEQAGIALEGIATTLKTLLFQDPVLNFKHYKDIILDAFRSIEGKLAKYEGKTRQNRAEFEQKKGKLGNRVEISLHGLWYFFTTGQGQPQNLTAALSTDLAGSGYMLTKYPAEVISAIEKLAAILAGGSAKDRASIDALAKKVETLKSAVELFDSQFMGNGKYFNMTSVVASTTPNQGSRLEQMSRSGFVVEKTSAGHTASKAMSGPLASIIRSRQIVLSVQQLEEVFDAAQAYCDNVKHFLELESKFSAAAAKLGDALRKLSETAQGRDREVIAAGDRIEAYAKLLMRAFQRPALQEAFRSLRGSKYCNYLGLRGIFNG
;
A
#
# COMPACT_ATOMS: atom_id res chain seq x y z
N MET A 1 -18.64 -46.87 -2.37
CA MET A 1 -18.63 -46.18 -3.68
C MET A 1 -17.98 -44.83 -3.46
N SER A 2 -16.75 -44.62 -3.96
CA SER A 2 -15.98 -43.39 -3.68
C SER A 2 -16.41 -42.24 -4.60
N LEU A 3 -16.25 -41.00 -4.12
CA LEU A 3 -16.49 -39.76 -4.86
C LEU A 3 -15.77 -39.69 -6.23
N LEU A 4 -14.69 -40.47 -6.41
CA LEU A 4 -13.97 -40.59 -7.67
C LEU A 4 -14.78 -41.31 -8.77
N ARG A 5 -15.69 -42.22 -8.40
CA ARG A 5 -16.52 -42.97 -9.36
C ARG A 5 -17.74 -42.17 -9.83
N VAL A 6 -18.27 -41.31 -8.97
CA VAL A 6 -19.31 -40.33 -9.33
C VAL A 6 -18.75 -39.26 -10.28
N ALA A 7 -17.48 -38.91 -10.14
CA ALA A 7 -16.79 -37.99 -11.06
C ALA A 7 -16.49 -38.59 -12.45
N LEU A 8 -16.45 -39.93 -12.59
CA LEU A 8 -16.18 -40.63 -13.84
C LEU A 8 -17.45 -41.09 -14.58
N GLU A 9 -18.59 -41.16 -13.89
CA GLU A 9 -19.87 -41.66 -14.45
C GLU A 9 -20.83 -40.51 -14.84
N CYS A 10 -20.41 -39.24 -14.74
CA CYS A 10 -21.17 -38.07 -15.21
C CYS A 10 -20.62 -37.45 -16.52
N ASP A 11 -19.83 -38.20 -17.28
CA ASP A 11 -19.51 -37.89 -18.68
C ASP A 11 -20.71 -38.21 -19.59
N GLU A 12 -21.70 -37.31 -19.60
CA GLU A 12 -22.48 -37.06 -20.81
C GLU A 12 -22.36 -35.57 -21.17
N PRO A 13 -21.84 -35.23 -22.36
CA PRO A 13 -21.64 -33.84 -22.74
C PRO A 13 -23.01 -33.25 -23.08
N VAL A 14 -23.52 -32.39 -22.19
CA VAL A 14 -24.53 -31.42 -22.61
C VAL A 14 -23.79 -30.31 -23.33
N GLU A 15 -23.81 -30.36 -24.65
CA GLU A 15 -23.44 -29.27 -25.54
C GLU A 15 -24.34 -28.06 -25.25
N SER A 16 -23.91 -27.20 -24.33
CA SER A 16 -24.26 -25.79 -24.32
C SER A 16 -23.02 -25.01 -23.90
N GLU A 17 -22.36 -24.40 -24.88
CA GLU A 17 -21.20 -23.51 -24.70
C GLU A 17 -21.57 -22.28 -23.85
N GLU A 18 -21.62 -22.43 -22.53
CA GLU A 18 -21.22 -21.37 -21.60
C GLU A 18 -19.77 -21.67 -21.18
N THR A 19 -18.82 -21.49 -22.10
CA THR A 19 -17.41 -21.49 -21.70
C THR A 19 -17.14 -20.20 -20.93
N LEU A 20 -17.32 -20.26 -19.61
CA LEU A 20 -16.56 -19.46 -18.67
C LEU A 20 -15.08 -19.62 -19.06
N ASP A 21 -14.50 -18.56 -19.63
CA ASP A 21 -13.06 -18.50 -19.86
C ASP A 21 -12.38 -18.33 -18.49
N ASP A 22 -12.16 -19.47 -17.82
CA ASP A 22 -11.47 -19.61 -16.54
C ASP A 22 -9.95 -19.27 -16.63
N SER A 23 -9.48 -18.75 -17.77
CA SER A 23 -8.07 -18.37 -17.98
C SER A 23 -7.59 -17.14 -17.19
N VAL A 24 -8.39 -16.62 -16.27
CA VAL A 24 -7.92 -15.64 -15.27
C VAL A 24 -8.05 -16.32 -13.90
N PRO A 25 -6.98 -16.96 -13.39
CA PRO A 25 -7.01 -17.62 -12.11
C PRO A 25 -7.35 -16.59 -11.02
N GLU A 26 -8.46 -16.78 -10.32
CA GLU A 26 -8.85 -15.95 -9.17
C GLU A 26 -7.76 -15.94 -8.07
N GLY A 27 -6.90 -16.96 -8.04
CA GLY A 27 -5.75 -17.05 -7.14
C GLY A 27 -4.63 -16.05 -7.43
N ASP A 28 -4.45 -15.62 -8.69
CA ASP A 28 -3.35 -14.74 -9.08
C ASP A 28 -3.57 -13.27 -8.66
N ASP A 29 -4.83 -12.86 -8.53
CA ASP A 29 -5.22 -11.56 -8.00
C ASP A 29 -5.18 -11.54 -6.45
N GLN A 30 -5.46 -12.68 -5.81
CA GLN A 30 -5.40 -12.83 -4.34
C GLN A 30 -3.96 -12.88 -3.81
N VAL A 31 -3.07 -13.63 -4.47
CA VAL A 31 -1.64 -13.65 -4.13
C VAL A 31 -1.03 -12.25 -4.25
N ARG A 32 -1.49 -11.43 -5.20
CA ARG A 32 -0.98 -10.06 -5.40
C ARG A 32 -1.61 -9.02 -4.48
N ALA A 33 -2.85 -9.21 -4.03
CA ALA A 33 -3.37 -8.48 -2.87
C ALA A 33 -2.53 -8.79 -1.61
N GLY A 34 -2.10 -10.05 -1.47
CA GLY A 34 -1.08 -10.46 -0.49
C GLY A 34 0.28 -9.78 -0.69
N MET A 35 0.69 -9.46 -1.93
CA MET A 35 1.91 -8.66 -2.18
C MET A 35 1.78 -7.20 -1.73
N ALA A 36 0.56 -6.65 -1.69
CA ALA A 36 0.33 -5.34 -1.06
C ALA A 36 0.35 -5.44 0.47
N GLU A 37 -0.10 -6.57 1.04
CA GLU A 37 -0.02 -6.87 2.48
C GLU A 37 1.44 -7.15 2.93
N THR A 38 2.29 -7.79 2.13
CA THR A 38 3.72 -7.95 2.47
C THR A 38 4.45 -6.61 2.59
N VAL A 39 4.08 -5.62 1.77
CA VAL A 39 4.62 -4.26 1.92
C VAL A 39 4.16 -3.63 3.24
N ASP A 40 2.94 -3.93 3.69
CA ASP A 40 2.42 -3.45 4.99
C ASP A 40 3.11 -4.14 6.17
N GLU A 41 3.41 -5.43 6.09
CA GLU A 41 4.19 -6.19 7.09
C GLU A 41 5.61 -5.63 7.25
N ASP A 42 6.31 -5.34 6.16
CA ASP A 42 7.65 -4.70 6.18
C ASP A 42 7.62 -3.32 6.85
N PHE A 43 6.51 -2.62 6.63
CA PHE A 43 6.27 -1.29 7.17
C PHE A 43 5.83 -1.27 8.64
N GLU A 44 5.26 -2.35 9.14
CA GLU A 44 5.04 -2.60 10.57
C GLU A 44 6.34 -3.06 11.26
N HIS A 45 7.19 -3.81 10.55
CA HIS A 45 8.53 -4.15 10.99
C HIS A 45 9.40 -2.89 11.19
N ASP A 46 9.29 -1.89 10.31
CA ASP A 46 9.90 -0.56 10.45
C ASP A 46 9.41 0.19 11.72
N ALA A 47 8.15 0.03 12.15
CA ALA A 47 7.67 0.64 13.40
C ALA A 47 8.31 -0.03 14.63
N ALA A 48 8.62 -1.33 14.55
CA ALA A 48 9.42 -2.02 15.56
C ALA A 48 10.88 -1.53 15.55
N MET A 49 11.42 -1.20 14.37
CA MET A 49 12.75 -0.58 14.23
C MET A 49 12.84 0.78 14.93
N ASP A 50 11.81 1.63 14.86
CA ASP A 50 11.77 2.91 15.58
C ASP A 50 11.87 2.72 17.11
N VAL A 51 11.16 1.73 17.67
CA VAL A 51 11.20 1.38 19.11
C VAL A 51 12.59 0.86 19.51
N VAL A 52 13.22 0.06 18.65
CA VAL A 52 14.59 -0.41 18.86
C VAL A 52 15.58 0.75 18.81
N ALA A 53 15.43 1.69 17.88
CA ALA A 53 16.29 2.87 17.78
C ALA A 53 16.20 3.77 19.02
N GLU A 54 15.00 4.01 19.54
CA GLU A 54 14.79 4.74 20.79
C GLU A 54 15.53 4.08 21.97
N SER A 55 15.41 2.75 22.09
CA SER A 55 16.08 1.97 23.14
C SER A 55 17.61 2.03 23.02
N ILE A 56 18.16 1.94 21.81
CA ILE A 56 19.60 2.05 21.55
C ILE A 56 20.10 3.47 21.86
N HIS A 57 19.31 4.50 21.58
CA HIS A 57 19.62 5.88 21.98
C HIS A 57 19.70 6.05 23.50
N GLU A 58 18.83 5.40 24.28
CA GLU A 58 18.91 5.41 25.74
C GLU A 58 20.21 4.76 26.24
N TYR A 59 20.58 3.61 25.69
CA TYR A 59 21.85 2.95 26.00
C TYR A 59 23.07 3.81 25.65
N TYR A 60 23.00 4.52 24.52
CA TYR A 60 24.03 5.48 24.11
C TYR A 60 24.17 6.63 25.13
N ASP A 61 23.07 7.25 25.54
CA ASP A 61 23.06 8.35 26.51
C ASP A 61 23.58 7.89 27.88
N GLN A 62 23.16 6.72 28.36
CA GLN A 62 23.65 6.13 29.60
C GLN A 62 25.18 5.93 29.58
N LEU A 63 25.72 5.37 28.49
CA LEU A 63 27.16 5.16 28.38
C LEU A 63 27.91 6.49 28.31
N ARG A 64 27.39 7.47 27.58
CA ARG A 64 27.96 8.82 27.50
C ARG A 64 28.02 9.47 28.88
N ASP A 65 26.95 9.40 29.65
CA ASP A 65 26.85 10.03 30.97
C ASP A 65 27.78 9.35 31.99
N LEU A 66 27.94 8.02 31.91
CA LEU A 66 28.91 7.28 32.72
C LEU A 66 30.36 7.69 32.42
N ILE A 67 30.70 7.91 31.14
CA ILE A 67 32.02 8.40 30.73
C ILE A 67 32.26 9.82 31.30
N HIS A 68 31.28 10.73 31.17
CA HIS A 68 31.42 12.10 31.69
C HIS A 68 31.47 12.16 33.23
N GLY A 69 30.81 11.22 33.90
CA GLY A 69 30.82 11.10 35.36
C GLY A 69 32.01 10.32 35.93
N ASN A 70 32.97 9.89 35.10
CA ASN A 70 34.10 9.03 35.48
C ASN A 70 33.68 7.77 36.26
N ALA A 71 32.50 7.21 35.95
CA ALA A 71 31.87 6.11 36.68
C ALA A 71 31.88 4.78 35.90
N VAL A 72 32.70 4.70 34.85
CA VAL A 72 32.76 3.56 33.93
C VAL A 72 33.53 2.38 34.51
N THR A 73 32.98 1.17 34.35
CA THR A 73 33.69 -0.09 34.55
C THR A 73 33.51 -1.00 33.33
N PRO A 74 34.47 -1.91 33.03
CA PRO A 74 34.33 -2.83 31.90
C PRO A 74 33.05 -3.68 31.96
N ALA A 75 32.60 -4.04 33.17
CA ALA A 75 31.36 -4.80 33.38
C ALA A 75 30.10 -3.99 33.01
N LEU A 76 30.05 -2.70 33.37
CA LEU A 76 28.95 -1.81 33.00
C LEU A 76 28.90 -1.56 31.49
N THR A 77 30.06 -1.32 30.87
CA THR A 77 30.16 -1.16 29.41
C THR A 77 29.71 -2.42 28.67
N ALA A 78 30.11 -3.60 29.13
CA ALA A 78 29.70 -4.88 28.55
C ALA A 78 28.17 -5.13 28.68
N LEU A 79 27.56 -4.71 29.79
CA LEU A 79 26.10 -4.80 29.98
C LEU A 79 25.34 -3.91 29.00
N ILE A 80 25.81 -2.68 28.77
CA ILE A 80 25.19 -1.75 27.82
C ILE A 80 25.28 -2.30 26.38
N ILE A 81 26.44 -2.79 25.96
CA ILE A 81 26.60 -3.43 24.64
C ILE A 81 25.67 -4.63 24.50
N ARG A 82 25.55 -5.46 25.53
CA ARG A 82 24.64 -6.61 25.53
C ARG A 82 23.18 -6.18 25.38
N GLY A 83 22.78 -5.08 26.04
CA GLY A 83 21.45 -4.49 25.89
C GLY A 83 21.19 -4.06 24.45
N VAL A 84 22.12 -3.33 23.84
CA VAL A 84 22.04 -2.92 22.42
C VAL A 84 21.91 -4.14 21.50
N ASN A 85 22.74 -5.17 21.69
CA ASN A 85 22.67 -6.41 20.90
C ASN A 85 21.34 -7.16 21.05
N GLN A 86 20.74 -7.15 22.25
CA GLN A 86 19.43 -7.75 22.47
C GLN A 86 18.33 -7.00 21.72
N GLN A 87 18.40 -5.67 21.65
CA GLN A 87 17.43 -4.88 20.89
C GLN A 87 17.58 -5.08 19.38
N LEU A 88 18.80 -5.19 18.86
CA LEU A 88 19.02 -5.51 17.43
C LEU A 88 18.47 -6.90 17.07
N ALA A 89 18.68 -7.89 17.94
CA ALA A 89 18.22 -9.24 17.71
C ALA A 89 16.68 -9.38 17.72
N SER A 90 15.95 -8.51 18.44
CA SER A 90 14.49 -8.56 18.54
C SER A 90 13.78 -8.24 17.23
N VAL A 91 14.45 -7.51 16.34
CA VAL A 91 13.99 -7.12 15.00
C VAL A 91 14.66 -7.92 13.87
N GLY A 92 15.36 -9.01 14.22
CA GLY A 92 15.95 -9.94 13.26
C GLY A 92 17.23 -9.43 12.60
N LEU A 93 17.83 -8.34 13.10
CA LEU A 93 19.13 -7.89 12.62
C LEU A 93 20.25 -8.71 13.25
N GLU A 94 21.21 -9.15 12.43
CA GLU A 94 22.39 -9.84 12.93
C GLU A 94 23.12 -8.96 13.94
N VAL A 95 23.57 -9.58 15.03
CA VAL A 95 24.36 -8.94 16.08
C VAL A 95 25.56 -8.27 15.41
N MET A 96 25.55 -6.94 15.30
CA MET A 96 26.73 -6.23 14.82
C MET A 96 27.85 -6.55 15.80
N ASN A 97 28.97 -7.05 15.27
CA ASN A 97 30.17 -7.34 16.04
C ASN A 97 30.74 -6.01 16.54
N PHE A 98 30.16 -5.48 17.64
CA PHE A 98 30.85 -4.54 18.49
C PHE A 98 32.24 -5.11 18.77
N PRO A 99 33.32 -4.31 18.67
CA PRO A 99 34.65 -4.80 18.92
C PRO A 99 34.66 -5.53 20.26
N ALA A 100 35.05 -6.81 20.28
CA ALA A 100 35.07 -7.58 21.51
C ALA A 100 35.95 -6.83 22.52
N LEU A 101 35.36 -6.25 23.57
CA LEU A 101 36.13 -5.44 24.53
C LEU A 101 37.27 -6.24 25.18
N GLU A 102 37.11 -7.56 25.23
CA GLU A 102 38.12 -8.55 25.62
C GLU A 102 39.38 -8.52 24.75
N SER A 103 39.30 -8.06 23.50
CA SER A 103 40.46 -7.85 22.63
C SER A 103 41.21 -6.54 22.93
N TYR A 104 40.66 -5.68 23.79
CA TYR A 104 41.26 -4.42 24.26
C TYR A 104 41.68 -4.49 25.73
N THR A 105 42.20 -5.63 26.19
CA THR A 105 42.58 -5.84 27.62
C THR A 105 43.60 -4.83 28.18
N ARG A 106 44.31 -4.10 27.32
CA ARG A 106 45.29 -3.06 27.71
C ARG A 106 44.71 -1.65 27.79
N ALA A 107 43.50 -1.44 27.28
CA ALA A 107 42.83 -0.14 27.29
C ALA A 107 42.22 0.14 28.67
N SER A 108 42.19 1.42 29.08
CA SER A 108 41.49 1.82 30.29
C SER A 108 39.98 1.56 30.17
N ALA A 109 39.27 1.52 31.30
CA ALA A 109 37.82 1.36 31.27
C ALA A 109 37.14 2.48 30.47
N GLU A 110 37.64 3.73 30.58
CA GLU A 110 37.19 4.87 29.80
C GLU A 110 37.47 4.71 28.30
N GLU A 111 38.64 4.21 27.90
CA GLU A 111 38.96 3.96 26.49
C GLU A 111 38.07 2.87 25.90
N GLN A 112 37.83 1.78 26.64
CA GLN A 112 36.90 0.72 26.23
C GLN A 112 35.46 1.24 26.08
N ALA A 113 35.02 2.10 27.00
CA ALA A 113 33.72 2.76 26.91
C ALA A 113 33.64 3.74 25.74
N GLY A 114 34.71 4.46 25.43
CA GLY A 114 34.81 5.32 24.25
C GLY A 114 34.65 4.56 22.94
N ILE A 115 35.32 3.42 22.80
CA ILE A 115 35.21 2.52 21.64
C ILE A 115 33.78 1.98 21.51
N ALA A 116 33.18 1.55 22.63
CA ALA A 116 31.79 1.09 22.66
C ALA A 116 30.82 2.20 22.23
N LEU A 117 31.00 3.42 22.73
CA LEU A 117 30.19 4.59 22.39
C LEU A 117 30.29 4.92 20.88
N GLU A 118 31.48 4.81 20.30
CA GLU A 118 31.68 4.99 18.86
C GLU A 118 31.02 3.87 18.04
N GLY A 119 31.09 2.62 18.50
CA GLY A 119 30.37 1.50 17.89
C GLY A 119 28.85 1.69 17.92
N ILE A 120 28.29 2.17 19.04
CA ILE A 120 26.84 2.38 19.17
C ILE A 120 26.41 3.55 18.28
N ALA A 121 27.19 4.63 18.24
CA ALA A 121 26.93 5.75 17.32
C ALA A 121 26.99 5.32 15.84
N THR A 122 27.95 4.46 15.48
CA THR A 122 28.06 3.93 14.12
C THR A 122 26.88 3.02 13.79
N THR A 123 26.44 2.20 14.75
CA THR A 123 25.25 1.36 14.63
C THR A 123 23.99 2.17 14.39
N LEU A 124 23.75 3.19 15.22
CA LEU A 124 22.66 4.14 15.03
C LEU A 124 22.76 4.81 13.67
N LYS A 125 23.96 5.20 13.22
CA LYS A 125 24.14 5.78 11.90
C LYS A 125 23.78 4.81 10.77
N THR A 126 24.16 3.55 10.88
CA THR A 126 23.84 2.52 9.87
C THR A 126 22.34 2.22 9.85
N LEU A 127 21.73 2.00 11.02
CA LEU A 127 20.29 1.78 11.18
C LEU A 127 19.44 2.95 10.68
N LEU A 128 19.84 4.18 11.00
CA LEU A 128 19.04 5.38 10.74
C LEU A 128 19.38 6.06 9.41
N PHE A 129 20.46 5.70 8.72
CA PHE A 129 20.84 6.39 7.48
C PHE A 129 21.30 5.49 6.31
N GLN A 130 21.74 4.26 6.53
CA GLN A 130 22.12 3.35 5.43
C GLN A 130 20.99 2.36 5.08
N ASP A 131 20.32 1.79 6.09
CA ASP A 131 19.17 0.92 5.87
C ASP A 131 17.98 1.66 5.24
N PRO A 132 17.68 2.92 5.61
CA PRO A 132 16.60 3.68 4.99
C PRO A 132 16.71 3.95 3.51
N VAL A 133 17.92 4.17 3.00
CA VAL A 133 18.12 4.40 1.55
C VAL A 133 17.91 3.09 0.78
N LEU A 134 18.28 1.96 1.38
CA LEU A 134 18.03 0.62 0.85
C LEU A 134 16.54 0.26 0.94
N ASN A 135 15.88 0.54 2.07
CA ASN A 135 14.45 0.34 2.27
C ASN A 135 13.62 1.24 1.34
N PHE A 136 13.96 2.52 1.23
CA PHE A 136 13.29 3.45 0.31
C PHE A 136 13.42 2.99 -1.15
N LYS A 137 14.60 2.48 -1.54
CA LYS A 137 14.81 1.89 -2.87
C LYS A 137 13.98 0.62 -3.05
N HIS A 138 13.92 -0.25 -2.04
CA HIS A 138 13.11 -1.45 -2.05
C HIS A 138 11.62 -1.14 -2.25
N TYR A 139 11.06 -0.19 -1.50
CA TYR A 139 9.65 0.23 -1.64
C TYR A 139 9.35 0.82 -3.01
N LYS A 140 10.27 1.62 -3.55
CA LYS A 140 10.16 2.13 -4.93
C LYS A 140 10.10 0.97 -5.93
N ASP A 141 11.00 0.00 -5.81
CA ASP A 141 11.09 -1.13 -6.73
C ASP A 141 9.81 -2.00 -6.70
N ILE A 142 9.23 -2.24 -5.51
CA ILE A 142 7.96 -2.96 -5.38
C ILE A 142 6.81 -2.24 -6.10
N ILE A 143 6.70 -0.91 -5.93
CA ILE A 143 5.65 -0.13 -6.63
C ILE A 143 5.85 -0.21 -8.14
N LEU A 144 7.09 -0.13 -8.64
CA LEU A 144 7.40 -0.25 -10.07
C LEU A 144 7.11 -1.65 -10.63
N ASP A 145 7.38 -2.71 -9.88
CA ASP A 145 7.02 -4.06 -10.30
C ASP A 145 5.50 -4.26 -10.35
N ALA A 146 4.76 -3.58 -9.47
CA ALA A 146 3.30 -3.59 -9.49
C ALA A 146 2.73 -2.90 -10.75
N PHE A 147 3.35 -1.80 -11.22
CA PHE A 147 3.01 -1.17 -12.52
C PHE A 147 3.10 -2.16 -13.68
N ARG A 148 4.23 -2.87 -13.81
CA ARG A 148 4.46 -3.87 -14.86
C ARG A 148 3.42 -5.01 -14.82
N SER A 149 3.10 -5.46 -13.62
CA SER A 149 2.10 -6.51 -13.38
C SER A 149 0.69 -6.08 -13.81
N ILE A 150 0.31 -4.82 -13.56
CA ILE A 150 -0.98 -4.25 -13.97
C ILE A 150 -1.02 -4.06 -15.49
N GLU A 151 0.05 -3.52 -16.08
CA GLU A 151 0.16 -3.30 -17.53
C GLU A 151 -0.08 -4.59 -18.33
N GLY A 152 0.54 -5.69 -17.91
CA GLY A 152 0.35 -7.00 -18.55
C GLY A 152 -1.10 -7.50 -18.54
N LYS A 153 -1.90 -7.13 -17.53
CA LYS A 153 -3.32 -7.51 -17.42
C LYS A 153 -4.23 -6.55 -18.18
N LEU A 154 -3.93 -5.26 -18.18
CA LEU A 154 -4.77 -4.23 -18.81
C LEU A 154 -5.05 -4.56 -20.28
N ALA A 155 -4.03 -4.94 -21.05
CA ALA A 155 -4.19 -5.27 -22.47
C ALA A 155 -5.18 -6.44 -22.71
N LYS A 156 -5.17 -7.45 -21.83
CA LYS A 156 -6.12 -8.59 -21.89
C LYS A 156 -7.55 -8.09 -21.65
N TYR A 157 -7.75 -7.28 -20.61
CA TYR A 157 -9.08 -6.76 -20.27
C TYR A 157 -9.61 -5.77 -21.32
N GLU A 158 -8.79 -4.84 -21.81
CA GLU A 158 -9.17 -3.94 -22.91
C GLU A 158 -9.53 -4.70 -24.19
N GLY A 159 -8.76 -5.74 -24.54
CA GLY A 159 -9.06 -6.61 -25.68
C GLY A 159 -10.45 -7.26 -25.54
N LYS A 160 -10.74 -7.83 -24.37
CA LYS A 160 -12.04 -8.45 -24.07
C LYS A 160 -13.17 -7.43 -24.03
N THR A 161 -12.97 -6.27 -23.43
CA THR A 161 -13.98 -5.20 -23.41
C THR A 161 -14.37 -4.76 -24.81
N ARG A 162 -13.39 -4.55 -25.70
CA ARG A 162 -13.64 -4.21 -27.10
C ARG A 162 -14.38 -5.33 -27.85
N GLN A 163 -14.00 -6.58 -27.63
CA GLN A 163 -14.68 -7.74 -28.23
C GLN A 163 -16.15 -7.82 -27.78
N ASN A 164 -16.40 -7.73 -26.47
CA ASN A 164 -17.74 -7.83 -25.91
C ASN A 164 -18.62 -6.64 -26.31
N ARG A 165 -18.04 -5.44 -26.42
CA ARG A 165 -18.74 -4.26 -26.93
C ARG A 165 -19.13 -4.46 -28.40
N ALA A 166 -18.24 -4.97 -29.24
CA ALA A 166 -18.57 -5.27 -30.64
C ALA A 166 -19.71 -6.30 -30.73
N GLU A 167 -19.71 -7.30 -29.86
CA GLU A 167 -20.79 -8.29 -29.78
C GLU A 167 -22.13 -7.67 -29.33
N PHE A 168 -22.11 -6.78 -28.34
CA PHE A 168 -23.27 -5.98 -27.96
C PHE A 168 -23.83 -5.20 -29.15
N GLU A 169 -23.00 -4.45 -29.86
CA GLU A 169 -23.42 -3.63 -31.00
C GLU A 169 -24.08 -4.47 -32.13
N GLN A 170 -23.60 -5.69 -32.35
CA GLN A 170 -24.17 -6.61 -33.34
C GLN A 170 -25.53 -7.18 -32.91
N LYS A 171 -25.75 -7.37 -31.61
CA LYS A 171 -26.93 -8.03 -31.06
C LYS A 171 -27.97 -7.06 -30.50
N LYS A 172 -27.61 -5.81 -30.21
CA LYS A 172 -28.48 -4.84 -29.51
C LYS A 172 -29.83 -4.60 -30.21
N GLY A 173 -29.85 -4.62 -31.54
CA GLY A 173 -31.08 -4.47 -32.33
C GLY A 173 -32.06 -5.64 -32.23
N LYS A 174 -31.65 -6.76 -31.63
CA LYS A 174 -32.46 -7.96 -31.41
C LYS A 174 -32.95 -8.09 -29.96
N LEU A 175 -32.45 -7.23 -29.05
CA LEU A 175 -32.81 -7.27 -27.64
C LEU A 175 -34.19 -6.63 -27.43
N GLY A 176 -34.96 -7.16 -26.49
CA GLY A 176 -36.19 -6.55 -26.03
C GLY A 176 -35.93 -5.22 -25.29
N ASN A 177 -36.99 -4.44 -25.06
CA ASN A 177 -36.90 -3.17 -24.31
C ASN A 177 -36.48 -3.35 -22.83
N ARG A 178 -36.54 -4.59 -22.32
CA ARG A 178 -36.20 -4.96 -20.95
C ARG A 178 -35.46 -6.29 -20.99
N VAL A 179 -34.29 -6.33 -20.37
CA VAL A 179 -33.41 -7.48 -20.30
C VAL A 179 -33.33 -7.92 -18.85
N GLU A 180 -33.74 -9.16 -18.56
CA GLU A 180 -33.68 -9.74 -17.21
C GLU A 180 -32.37 -10.49 -17.01
N ILE A 181 -31.59 -10.09 -16.00
CA ILE A 181 -30.24 -10.63 -15.77
C ILE A 181 -30.13 -11.18 -14.35
N SER A 182 -29.72 -12.45 -14.23
CA SER A 182 -29.38 -13.04 -12.95
C SER A 182 -28.02 -12.54 -12.44
N LEU A 183 -27.95 -12.11 -11.18
CA LEU A 183 -26.70 -11.77 -10.50
C LEU A 183 -26.00 -12.97 -9.84
N HIS A 184 -26.43 -14.21 -10.13
CA HIS A 184 -25.81 -15.41 -9.58
C HIS A 184 -24.31 -15.49 -9.95
N GLY A 185 -23.40 -15.68 -8.98
CA GLY A 185 -21.95 -15.67 -9.22
C GLY A 185 -21.31 -14.27 -9.40
N LEU A 186 -22.12 -13.22 -9.56
CA LEU A 186 -21.69 -11.82 -9.62
C LEU A 186 -21.89 -11.08 -8.28
N TRP A 187 -22.76 -11.64 -7.43
CA TRP A 187 -23.26 -11.01 -6.21
C TRP A 187 -22.18 -10.43 -5.29
N TYR A 188 -21.05 -11.13 -5.11
CA TYR A 188 -19.97 -10.68 -4.23
C TYR A 188 -19.22 -9.46 -4.74
N PHE A 189 -19.24 -9.20 -6.05
CA PHE A 189 -18.68 -7.97 -6.58
C PHE A 189 -19.69 -6.83 -6.43
N PHE A 190 -20.94 -7.02 -6.87
CA PHE A 190 -21.93 -5.94 -6.91
C PHE A 190 -22.53 -5.57 -5.56
N THR A 191 -22.34 -6.40 -4.52
CA THR A 191 -22.90 -6.17 -3.18
C THR A 191 -21.86 -6.37 -2.08
N THR A 192 -21.92 -5.55 -1.04
CA THR A 192 -20.99 -5.62 0.11
C THR A 192 -21.64 -6.22 1.36
N GLY A 193 -22.74 -6.98 1.20
CA GLY A 193 -23.56 -7.45 2.31
C GLY A 193 -24.55 -6.41 2.87
N GLN A 194 -24.45 -5.14 2.46
CA GLN A 194 -25.41 -4.08 2.83
C GLN A 194 -26.64 -3.99 1.91
N GLY A 195 -26.69 -4.80 0.85
CA GLY A 195 -27.81 -4.86 -0.11
C GLY A 195 -27.36 -4.71 -1.57
N GLN A 196 -28.34 -4.76 -2.47
CA GLN A 196 -28.15 -4.52 -3.91
C GLN A 196 -28.47 -3.07 -4.27
N PRO A 197 -27.81 -2.49 -5.29
CA PRO A 197 -28.15 -1.14 -5.73
C PRO A 197 -29.59 -1.12 -6.27
N GLN A 198 -30.42 -0.21 -5.76
CA GLN A 198 -31.78 0.03 -6.30
C GLN A 198 -31.71 0.58 -7.73
N ASN A 199 -30.67 1.35 -8.02
CA ASN A 199 -30.32 1.85 -9.35
C ASN A 199 -28.86 1.50 -9.63
N LEU A 200 -28.64 0.47 -10.46
CA LEU A 200 -27.32 -0.06 -10.76
C LEU A 200 -26.44 0.97 -11.48
N THR A 201 -26.97 1.69 -12.45
CA THR A 201 -26.16 2.58 -13.29
C THR A 201 -25.75 3.86 -12.54
N ALA A 202 -26.62 4.40 -11.69
CA ALA A 202 -26.24 5.47 -10.77
C ALA A 202 -25.15 5.03 -9.78
N ALA A 203 -25.25 3.79 -9.29
CA ALA A 203 -24.24 3.23 -8.41
C ALA A 203 -22.90 3.01 -9.14
N LEU A 204 -22.92 2.50 -10.38
CA LEU A 204 -21.74 2.35 -11.24
C LEU A 204 -21.08 3.70 -11.52
N SER A 205 -21.86 4.73 -11.87
CA SER A 205 -21.33 6.07 -12.14
C SER A 205 -20.63 6.67 -10.91
N THR A 206 -21.20 6.46 -9.71
CA THR A 206 -20.58 6.90 -8.45
C THR A 206 -19.26 6.16 -8.18
N ASP A 207 -19.24 4.85 -8.40
CA ASP A 207 -18.03 4.04 -8.22
C ASP A 207 -16.93 4.42 -9.21
N LEU A 208 -17.28 4.62 -10.49
CA LEU A 208 -16.35 5.08 -11.53
C LEU A 208 -15.76 6.46 -11.21
N ALA A 209 -16.54 7.38 -10.62
CA ALA A 209 -16.02 8.67 -10.18
C ALA A 209 -14.99 8.51 -9.06
N GLY A 210 -15.26 7.63 -8.09
CA GLY A 210 -14.30 7.31 -7.02
C GLY A 210 -13.03 6.63 -7.54
N SER A 211 -13.21 5.62 -8.38
CA SER A 211 -12.13 4.91 -9.09
C SER A 211 -11.25 5.89 -9.89
N GLY A 212 -11.87 6.72 -10.72
CA GLY A 212 -11.17 7.72 -11.52
C GLY A 212 -10.40 8.70 -10.65
N TYR A 213 -10.98 9.18 -9.55
CA TYR A 213 -10.28 10.05 -8.60
C TYR A 213 -9.04 9.37 -7.99
N MET A 214 -9.18 8.13 -7.50
CA MET A 214 -8.12 7.37 -6.84
C MET A 214 -7.02 6.91 -7.80
N LEU A 215 -7.31 6.76 -9.10
CA LEU A 215 -6.35 6.34 -10.11
C LEU A 215 -5.69 7.47 -10.88
N THR A 216 -6.30 8.66 -10.90
CA THR A 216 -5.79 9.79 -11.69
C THR A 216 -5.36 10.96 -10.82
N LYS A 217 -6.29 11.55 -10.07
CA LYS A 217 -6.07 12.83 -9.38
C LYS A 217 -5.26 12.66 -8.10
N TYR A 218 -5.66 11.75 -7.22
CA TYR A 218 -4.96 11.54 -5.95
C TYR A 218 -3.49 11.14 -6.12
N PRO A 219 -3.13 10.11 -6.92
CA PRO A 219 -1.74 9.72 -7.12
C PRO A 219 -0.89 10.84 -7.73
N ALA A 220 -1.46 11.68 -8.61
CA ALA A 220 -0.78 12.85 -9.14
C ALA A 220 -0.49 13.93 -8.08
N GLU A 221 -1.43 14.19 -7.16
CA GLU A 221 -1.22 15.09 -6.02
C GLU A 221 -0.13 14.56 -5.07
N VAL A 222 -0.09 13.24 -4.83
CA VAL A 222 0.95 12.60 -4.04
C VAL A 222 2.33 12.73 -4.71
N ILE A 223 2.43 12.50 -6.04
CA ILE A 223 3.68 12.73 -6.80
C ILE A 223 4.13 14.19 -6.64
N SER A 224 3.23 15.16 -6.76
CA SER A 224 3.54 16.58 -6.57
C SER A 224 4.06 16.88 -5.16
N ALA A 225 3.49 16.25 -4.13
CA ALA A 225 3.98 16.36 -2.76
C ALA A 225 5.38 15.76 -2.57
N ILE A 226 5.66 14.60 -3.19
CA ILE A 226 6.98 13.96 -3.23
C ILE A 226 8.01 14.90 -3.89
N GLU A 227 7.67 15.52 -5.02
CA GLU A 227 8.56 16.46 -5.71
C GLU A 227 8.85 17.71 -4.88
N LYS A 228 7.83 18.26 -4.21
CA LYS A 228 8.00 19.42 -3.32
C LYS A 228 8.88 19.08 -2.11
N LEU A 229 8.67 17.91 -1.51
CA LEU A 229 9.52 17.43 -0.42
C LEU A 229 10.97 17.29 -0.91
N ALA A 230 11.20 16.61 -2.03
CA ALA A 230 12.53 16.46 -2.61
C ALA A 230 13.24 17.82 -2.85
N ALA A 231 12.51 18.81 -3.37
CA ALA A 231 13.04 20.16 -3.57
C ALA A 231 13.41 20.87 -2.26
N ILE A 232 12.59 20.74 -1.22
CA ILE A 232 12.86 21.29 0.12
C ILE A 232 14.12 20.63 0.70
N LEU A 233 14.24 19.31 0.63
CA LEU A 233 15.38 18.56 1.17
C LEU A 233 16.68 18.85 0.40
N ALA A 234 16.62 18.96 -0.93
CA ALA A 234 17.79 19.26 -1.75
C ALA A 234 18.41 20.64 -1.46
N GLY A 235 17.61 21.60 -0.97
CA GLY A 235 18.08 22.91 -0.51
C GLY A 235 18.30 23.01 1.00
N GLY A 236 18.17 21.89 1.73
CA GLY A 236 18.30 21.81 3.18
C GLY A 236 19.70 21.42 3.67
N SER A 237 19.87 21.41 4.98
CA SER A 237 21.08 20.93 5.67
C SER A 237 20.69 20.36 7.03
N ALA A 238 21.35 19.28 7.45
CA ALA A 238 21.23 18.66 8.76
C ALA A 238 22.51 18.82 9.61
N LYS A 239 23.33 19.83 9.32
CA LYS A 239 24.64 20.01 9.97
C LYS A 239 24.54 20.31 11.46
N ASP A 240 23.52 21.05 11.86
CA ASP A 240 23.29 21.50 13.24
C ASP A 240 21.79 21.68 13.52
N ARG A 241 21.43 21.85 14.80
CA ARG A 241 20.05 22.03 15.26
C ARG A 241 19.32 23.18 14.56
N ALA A 242 19.98 24.32 14.35
CA ALA A 242 19.34 25.46 13.71
C ALA A 242 18.97 25.16 12.24
N SER A 243 19.87 24.49 11.52
CA SER A 243 19.66 24.11 10.12
C SER A 243 18.53 23.08 9.94
N ILE A 244 18.48 22.04 10.79
CA ILE A 244 17.42 21.02 10.72
C ILE A 244 16.07 21.57 11.20
N ASP A 245 16.02 22.46 12.19
CA ASP A 245 14.78 23.10 12.64
C ASP A 245 14.20 24.01 11.54
N ALA A 246 15.06 24.74 10.83
CA ALA A 246 14.64 25.54 9.68
C ALA A 246 14.13 24.66 8.53
N LEU A 247 14.75 23.49 8.31
CA LEU A 247 14.30 22.51 7.33
C LEU A 247 12.95 21.90 7.72
N ALA A 248 12.80 21.45 8.97
CA ALA A 248 11.56 20.88 9.50
C ALA A 248 10.40 21.87 9.33
N LYS A 249 10.58 23.14 9.67
CA LYS A 249 9.56 24.19 9.46
C LYS A 249 9.14 24.34 8.00
N LYS A 250 10.07 24.18 7.03
CA LYS A 250 9.72 24.18 5.61
C LYS A 250 8.91 22.95 5.25
N VAL A 251 9.28 21.77 5.75
CA VAL A 251 8.53 20.52 5.53
C VAL A 251 7.11 20.61 6.14
N GLU A 252 6.95 21.25 7.29
CA GLU A 252 5.65 21.46 7.93
C GLU A 252 4.68 22.31 7.10
N THR A 253 5.16 23.08 6.12
CA THR A 253 4.29 23.81 5.18
C THR A 253 3.59 22.90 4.16
N LEU A 254 4.04 21.65 4.02
CA LEU A 254 3.43 20.67 3.14
C LEU A 254 2.13 20.11 3.76
N LYS A 255 1.32 19.50 2.89
CA LYS A 255 0.09 18.79 3.29
C LYS A 255 0.41 17.36 3.68
N SER A 256 -0.23 16.82 4.71
CA SER A 256 -0.17 15.39 5.01
C SER A 256 -0.80 14.55 3.90
N ALA A 257 -0.49 13.25 3.86
CA ALA A 257 -1.08 12.30 2.90
C ALA A 257 -2.62 12.29 2.91
N VAL A 258 -3.22 12.49 4.09
CA VAL A 258 -4.68 12.59 4.28
C VAL A 258 -5.21 13.96 3.84
N GLU A 259 -4.48 15.05 4.09
CA GLU A 259 -4.85 16.41 3.61
C GLU A 259 -4.77 16.55 2.08
N LEU A 260 -4.03 15.66 1.40
CA LEU A 260 -4.01 15.54 -0.06
C LEU A 260 -5.25 14.83 -0.61
N PHE A 261 -5.93 14.02 0.21
CA PHE A 261 -7.11 13.27 -0.22
C PHE A 261 -8.38 14.10 -0.06
N ASP A 262 -9.25 14.04 -1.06
CA ASP A 262 -10.50 14.79 -1.09
C ASP A 262 -11.55 14.04 -0.27
N SER A 263 -12.00 14.69 0.81
CA SER A 263 -12.88 14.08 1.81
C SER A 263 -14.24 13.67 1.26
N GLN A 264 -14.66 14.17 0.09
CA GLN A 264 -15.90 13.74 -0.56
C GLN A 264 -15.88 12.26 -0.98
N PHE A 265 -14.69 11.68 -1.18
CA PHE A 265 -14.51 10.26 -1.52
C PHE A 265 -14.26 9.37 -0.30
N MET A 266 -14.22 9.95 0.91
CA MET A 266 -14.13 9.18 2.15
C MET A 266 -15.50 8.69 2.62
N GLY A 267 -15.50 7.61 3.39
CA GLY A 267 -16.69 7.07 4.05
C GLY A 267 -17.00 5.64 3.63
N ASN A 268 -18.20 5.18 3.98
CA ASN A 268 -18.60 3.79 3.72
C ASN A 268 -19.00 3.60 2.26
N GLY A 269 -18.40 2.60 1.61
CA GLY A 269 -18.79 2.08 0.31
C GLY A 269 -19.92 1.07 0.47
N LYS A 270 -20.90 1.12 -0.44
CA LYS A 270 -22.10 0.26 -0.39
C LYS A 270 -22.12 -0.83 -1.46
N TYR A 271 -21.32 -0.70 -2.51
CA TYR A 271 -21.40 -1.52 -3.73
C TYR A 271 -20.01 -1.78 -4.33
N PHE A 272 -19.94 -2.64 -5.36
CA PHE A 272 -18.73 -2.87 -6.19
C PHE A 272 -17.48 -3.25 -5.39
N ASN A 273 -17.67 -4.12 -4.39
CA ASN A 273 -16.63 -4.69 -3.53
C ASN A 273 -15.86 -3.66 -2.68
N MET A 274 -16.22 -2.38 -2.70
CA MET A 274 -15.63 -1.34 -1.85
C MET A 274 -16.54 -1.13 -0.63
N THR A 275 -16.02 -1.38 0.57
CA THR A 275 -16.75 -1.27 1.85
C THR A 275 -16.51 0.05 2.56
N SER A 276 -15.32 0.65 2.41
CA SER A 276 -15.06 2.00 2.91
C SER A 276 -13.75 2.56 2.36
N VAL A 277 -13.64 3.88 2.36
CA VAL A 277 -12.39 4.61 2.22
C VAL A 277 -12.20 5.41 3.51
N VAL A 278 -11.15 5.10 4.26
CA VAL A 278 -10.94 5.69 5.60
C VAL A 278 -9.55 6.28 5.73
N ALA A 279 -9.47 7.40 6.43
CA ALA A 279 -8.19 7.91 6.90
C ALA A 279 -7.73 7.08 8.10
N SER A 280 -6.52 6.52 8.03
CA SER A 280 -5.93 5.76 9.13
C SER A 280 -5.32 6.69 10.19
N THR A 281 -6.11 7.57 10.81
CA THR A 281 -5.53 8.55 11.75
C THR A 281 -5.34 7.96 13.14
N THR A 282 -4.10 7.84 13.60
CA THR A 282 -3.80 7.76 15.03
C THR A 282 -3.76 9.18 15.59
N PRO A 283 -4.62 9.55 16.57
CA PRO A 283 -4.53 10.86 17.20
C PRO A 283 -3.18 10.96 17.90
N ASN A 284 -2.36 11.94 17.53
CA ASN A 284 -1.06 12.12 18.15
C ASN A 284 -0.83 13.58 18.55
N GLN A 285 -0.34 13.79 19.78
CA GLN A 285 0.04 15.11 20.26
C GLN A 285 1.52 15.33 19.88
N GLY A 286 1.82 16.43 19.20
CA GLY A 286 3.19 16.70 18.71
C GLY A 286 3.26 17.84 17.70
N SER A 287 4.47 18.11 17.21
CA SER A 287 4.71 19.09 16.13
C SER A 287 3.95 18.72 14.85
N ARG A 288 3.76 19.66 13.91
CA ARG A 288 3.04 19.35 12.67
C ARG A 288 3.79 18.31 11.85
N LEU A 289 5.13 18.36 11.85
CA LEU A 289 5.94 17.33 11.21
C LEU A 289 5.75 15.97 11.87
N GLU A 290 5.74 15.92 13.21
CA GLU A 290 5.50 14.67 13.94
C GLU A 290 4.13 14.09 13.62
N GLN A 291 3.09 14.93 13.59
CA GLN A 291 1.77 14.52 13.13
C GLN A 291 1.85 14.01 11.69
N MET A 292 2.43 14.74 10.74
CA MET A 292 2.54 14.30 9.34
C MET A 292 3.35 13.01 9.16
N SER A 293 4.35 12.76 10.03
CA SER A 293 5.21 11.58 10.02
C SER A 293 4.58 10.34 10.67
N ARG A 294 3.51 10.52 11.46
CA ARG A 294 2.84 9.45 12.23
C ARG A 294 1.33 9.33 11.94
N SER A 295 0.71 10.35 11.34
CA SER A 295 -0.72 10.38 11.00
C SER A 295 -0.95 9.76 9.64
N GLY A 296 -2.02 8.98 9.54
CA GLY A 296 -2.23 7.98 8.51
C GLY A 296 -2.21 8.42 7.06
N PHE A 297 -2.25 7.40 6.23
CA PHE A 297 -2.66 7.44 4.82
C PHE A 297 -4.13 7.04 4.70
N VAL A 298 -4.66 7.22 3.49
CA VAL A 298 -6.00 6.76 3.14
C VAL A 298 -5.95 5.29 2.74
N VAL A 299 -6.90 4.51 3.27
CA VAL A 299 -7.02 3.08 3.01
C VAL A 299 -8.34 2.80 2.33
N GLU A 300 -8.29 2.07 1.22
CA GLU A 300 -9.44 1.45 0.62
C GLU A 300 -9.68 0.08 1.29
N LYS A 301 -10.88 -0.12 1.84
CA LYS A 301 -11.30 -1.41 2.39
C LYS A 301 -12.25 -2.07 1.42
N THR A 302 -11.93 -3.30 1.03
CA THR A 302 -12.81 -4.13 0.22
C THR A 302 -13.49 -5.19 1.08
N SER A 303 -14.66 -5.69 0.68
CA SER A 303 -15.26 -6.83 1.36
C SER A 303 -14.34 -8.02 1.15
N ALA A 304 -13.79 -8.57 2.24
CA ALA A 304 -12.78 -9.63 2.22
C ALA A 304 -13.08 -10.66 1.11
N GLY A 305 -12.19 -10.73 0.12
CA GLY A 305 -12.30 -11.71 -0.95
C GLY A 305 -12.24 -13.12 -0.36
N HIS A 306 -13.34 -13.87 -0.46
CA HIS A 306 -13.44 -15.33 -0.28
C HIS A 306 -12.90 -16.02 1.00
N THR A 307 -12.10 -15.40 1.87
CA THR A 307 -11.69 -16.01 3.15
C THR A 307 -12.88 -16.19 4.09
N ALA A 308 -13.88 -15.31 4.01
CA ALA A 308 -15.17 -15.52 4.68
C ALA A 308 -16.03 -16.61 4.03
N SER A 309 -15.82 -16.96 2.75
CA SER A 309 -16.60 -18.04 2.11
C SER A 309 -16.13 -19.43 2.54
N LYS A 310 -14.87 -19.58 2.99
CA LYS A 310 -14.40 -20.83 3.64
C LYS A 310 -14.89 -20.97 5.08
N ALA A 311 -15.13 -19.86 5.79
CA ALA A 311 -15.71 -19.88 7.14
C ALA A 311 -17.24 -20.08 7.16
N MET A 312 -17.92 -19.91 6.01
CA MET A 312 -19.37 -20.18 5.87
C MET A 312 -19.68 -21.62 5.45
N SER A 313 -18.97 -22.60 6.03
CA SER A 313 -19.33 -24.02 5.97
C SER A 313 -20.49 -24.35 6.93
N GLY A 314 -21.57 -23.57 6.86
CA GLY A 314 -22.80 -23.78 7.63
C GLY A 314 -24.02 -23.75 6.71
N PRO A 315 -25.17 -24.29 7.14
CA PRO A 315 -26.39 -24.48 6.32
C PRO A 315 -27.15 -23.18 6.01
N LEU A 316 -26.43 -22.07 5.79
CA LEU A 316 -26.93 -20.78 5.28
C LEU A 316 -26.87 -20.68 3.75
N ALA A 317 -26.52 -21.78 3.08
CA ALA A 317 -26.68 -21.99 1.64
C ALA A 317 -28.14 -21.90 1.13
N SER A 318 -29.12 -21.56 2.00
CA SER A 318 -30.54 -21.59 1.67
C SER A 318 -31.18 -20.25 1.27
N ILE A 319 -30.54 -19.08 1.38
CA ILE A 319 -31.19 -17.79 1.01
C ILE A 319 -30.21 -16.72 0.51
N ILE A 320 -29.46 -16.97 -0.57
CA ILE A 320 -29.07 -15.89 -1.47
C ILE A 320 -29.88 -16.10 -2.74
N ARG A 321 -31.13 -15.60 -2.75
CA ARG A 321 -31.91 -15.52 -3.99
C ARG A 321 -31.04 -14.76 -4.98
N SER A 322 -30.57 -15.41 -6.04
CA SER A 322 -30.00 -14.76 -7.22
C SER A 322 -31.07 -13.82 -7.77
N ARG A 323 -31.07 -12.58 -7.29
CA ARG A 323 -32.07 -11.60 -7.69
C ARG A 323 -31.84 -11.28 -9.15
N GLN A 324 -32.90 -11.40 -9.94
CA GLN A 324 -32.92 -10.86 -11.29
C GLN A 324 -32.94 -9.33 -11.18
N ILE A 325 -32.07 -8.68 -11.93
CA ILE A 325 -32.16 -7.25 -12.22
C ILE A 325 -32.76 -7.09 -13.61
N VAL A 326 -33.45 -5.98 -13.84
CA VAL A 326 -34.01 -5.66 -15.15
C VAL A 326 -33.36 -4.38 -15.64
N LEU A 327 -32.69 -4.47 -16.78
CA LEU A 327 -32.01 -3.33 -17.42
C LEU A 327 -32.69 -3.00 -18.75
N SER A 328 -32.72 -1.73 -19.12
CA SER A 328 -32.98 -1.33 -20.51
C SER A 328 -31.73 -1.60 -21.37
N VAL A 329 -31.91 -1.60 -22.70
CA VAL A 329 -30.77 -1.71 -23.64
C VAL A 329 -29.77 -0.56 -23.43
N GLN A 330 -30.26 0.65 -23.12
CA GLN A 330 -29.40 1.79 -22.79
C GLN A 330 -28.61 1.57 -21.49
N GLN A 331 -29.23 1.03 -20.45
CA GLN A 331 -28.52 0.71 -19.21
C GLN A 331 -27.51 -0.43 -19.39
N LEU A 332 -27.78 -1.36 -20.31
CA LEU A 332 -26.82 -2.41 -20.68
C LEU A 332 -25.62 -1.82 -21.46
N GLU A 333 -25.86 -0.82 -22.30
CA GLU A 333 -24.80 -0.05 -22.96
C GLU A 333 -23.91 0.67 -21.94
N GLU A 334 -24.52 1.33 -20.94
CA GLU A 334 -23.80 1.98 -19.82
C GLU A 334 -22.93 1.00 -19.03
N VAL A 335 -23.32 -0.28 -18.91
CA VAL A 335 -22.51 -1.33 -18.26
C VAL A 335 -21.26 -1.65 -19.09
N PHE A 336 -21.36 -1.71 -20.42
CA PHE A 336 -20.19 -1.90 -21.28
C PHE A 336 -19.28 -0.67 -21.31
N ASP A 337 -19.85 0.54 -21.30
CA ASP A 337 -19.08 1.78 -21.18
C ASP A 337 -18.32 1.82 -19.84
N ALA A 338 -18.96 1.41 -18.75
CA ALA A 338 -18.31 1.28 -17.45
C ALA A 338 -17.12 0.32 -17.48
N ALA A 339 -17.25 -0.82 -18.18
CA ALA A 339 -16.16 -1.78 -18.32
C ALA A 339 -14.93 -1.17 -19.02
N GLN A 340 -15.14 -0.31 -20.00
CA GLN A 340 -14.05 0.42 -20.67
C GLN A 340 -13.49 1.53 -19.78
N ALA A 341 -14.35 2.29 -19.10
CA ALA A 341 -13.94 3.38 -18.22
C ALA A 341 -13.02 2.89 -17.08
N TYR A 342 -13.27 1.71 -16.50
CA TYR A 342 -12.34 1.11 -15.54
C TYR A 342 -10.96 0.82 -16.15
N CYS A 343 -10.91 0.31 -17.39
CA CYS A 343 -9.63 0.10 -18.08
C CYS A 343 -8.92 1.44 -18.35
N ASP A 344 -9.66 2.46 -18.79
CA ASP A 344 -9.11 3.78 -19.10
C ASP A 344 -8.55 4.45 -17.83
N ASN A 345 -9.23 4.33 -16.68
CA ASN A 345 -8.72 4.81 -15.40
C ASN A 345 -7.40 4.11 -15.01
N VAL A 346 -7.31 2.79 -15.17
CA VAL A 346 -6.07 2.03 -14.91
C VAL A 346 -4.97 2.45 -15.87
N LYS A 347 -5.29 2.67 -17.14
CA LYS A 347 -4.33 3.15 -18.14
C LYS A 347 -3.74 4.50 -17.75
N HIS A 348 -4.57 5.44 -17.31
CA HIS A 348 -4.10 6.73 -16.80
C HIS A 348 -3.21 6.58 -15.57
N PHE A 349 -3.53 5.64 -14.67
CA PHE A 349 -2.65 5.35 -13.55
C PHE A 349 -1.28 4.86 -14.03
N LEU A 350 -1.21 3.95 -15.00
CA LEU A 350 0.06 3.46 -15.57
C LEU A 350 0.88 4.57 -16.22
N GLU A 351 0.26 5.57 -16.84
CA GLU A 351 0.96 6.75 -17.40
C GLU A 351 1.72 7.57 -16.33
N LEU A 352 1.38 7.41 -15.04
CA LEU A 352 2.07 8.06 -13.93
C LEU A 352 3.38 7.38 -13.55
N GLU A 353 3.67 6.15 -14.01
CA GLU A 353 4.86 5.37 -13.62
C GLU A 353 6.16 6.19 -13.79
N SER A 354 6.36 6.79 -14.97
CA SER A 354 7.55 7.56 -15.28
C SER A 354 7.71 8.80 -14.38
N LYS A 355 6.60 9.49 -14.10
CA LYS A 355 6.57 10.67 -13.21
C LYS A 355 6.85 10.26 -11.77
N PHE A 356 6.22 9.19 -11.30
CA PHE A 356 6.45 8.64 -9.98
C PHE A 356 7.91 8.20 -9.80
N SER A 357 8.46 7.43 -10.75
CA SER A 357 9.84 6.94 -10.69
C SER A 357 10.85 8.08 -10.63
N ALA A 358 10.63 9.14 -11.42
CA ALA A 358 11.47 10.33 -11.41
C ALA A 358 11.36 11.12 -10.10
N ALA A 359 10.14 11.31 -9.57
CA ALA A 359 9.91 12.00 -8.30
C ALA A 359 10.53 11.23 -7.13
N ALA A 360 10.32 9.91 -7.07
CA ALA A 360 10.91 9.04 -6.06
C ALA A 360 12.44 9.03 -6.13
N ALA A 361 13.04 8.98 -7.33
CA ALA A 361 14.49 9.06 -7.49
C ALA A 361 15.05 10.38 -6.95
N LYS A 362 14.42 11.53 -7.29
CA LYS A 362 14.81 12.84 -6.76
C LYS A 362 14.72 12.90 -5.23
N LEU A 363 13.66 12.33 -4.66
CA LEU A 363 13.48 12.29 -3.21
C LEU A 363 14.56 11.44 -2.53
N GLY A 364 14.84 10.25 -3.06
CA GLY A 364 15.92 9.39 -2.55
C GLY A 364 17.29 10.05 -2.60
N ASP A 365 17.62 10.74 -3.71
CA ASP A 365 18.85 11.51 -3.84
C ASP A 365 18.92 12.68 -2.85
N ALA A 366 17.80 13.35 -2.60
CA ALA A 366 17.73 14.46 -1.65
C ALA A 366 17.90 13.97 -0.20
N LEU A 367 17.27 12.85 0.17
CA LEU A 367 17.44 12.20 1.47
C LEU A 367 18.89 11.77 1.69
N ARG A 368 19.53 11.15 0.68
CA ARG A 368 20.96 10.78 0.75
C ARG A 368 21.86 12.00 0.96
N LYS A 369 21.62 13.10 0.22
CA LYS A 369 22.40 14.33 0.42
C LYS A 369 22.18 14.92 1.81
N LEU A 370 20.96 14.89 2.32
CA LEU A 370 20.66 15.37 3.66
C LEU A 370 21.42 14.55 4.72
N SER A 371 21.44 13.23 4.60
CA SER A 371 22.17 12.36 5.53
C SER A 371 23.69 12.59 5.48
N GLU A 372 24.25 12.88 4.32
CA GLU A 372 25.67 13.26 4.17
C GLU A 372 26.01 14.57 4.91
N THR A 373 25.05 15.47 5.10
CA THR A 373 25.26 16.74 5.84
C THR A 373 25.12 16.61 7.36
N ALA A 374 24.59 15.49 7.87
CA ALA A 374 24.43 15.25 9.31
C ALA A 374 25.80 15.01 9.96
N GLN A 375 26.48 16.09 10.35
CA GLN A 375 27.77 16.08 11.04
C GLN A 375 27.58 16.20 12.55
N GLY A 376 26.87 15.27 13.18
CA GLY A 376 26.70 15.32 14.62
C GLY A 376 25.89 14.16 15.19
N ARG A 377 26.21 13.79 16.43
CA ARG A 377 25.45 12.82 17.25
C ARG A 377 24.35 13.51 18.06
N ASP A 378 23.87 14.67 17.59
CA ASP A 378 22.84 15.43 18.28
C ASP A 378 21.49 14.73 18.11
N ARG A 379 20.94 14.27 19.23
CA ARG A 379 19.69 13.49 19.31
C ARG A 379 18.52 14.23 18.67
N GLU A 380 18.46 15.55 18.77
CA GLU A 380 17.36 16.33 18.19
C GLU A 380 17.50 16.48 16.68
N VAL A 381 18.73 16.56 16.16
CA VAL A 381 19.00 16.56 14.72
C VAL A 381 18.62 15.23 14.08
N ILE A 382 18.97 14.13 14.76
CA ILE A 382 18.61 12.77 14.34
C ILE A 382 17.08 12.63 14.34
N ALA A 383 16.41 12.93 15.48
CA ALA A 383 14.96 12.78 15.59
C ALA A 383 14.18 13.63 14.56
N ALA A 384 14.65 14.83 14.21
CA ALA A 384 14.03 15.63 13.16
C ALA A 384 14.26 15.06 11.76
N GLY A 385 15.45 14.51 11.49
CA GLY A 385 15.76 13.77 10.27
C GLY A 385 14.85 12.55 10.10
N ASP A 386 14.70 11.75 11.15
CA ASP A 386 13.86 10.55 11.16
C ASP A 386 12.40 10.88 10.86
N ARG A 387 11.87 11.99 11.41
CA ARG A 387 10.50 12.44 11.12
C ARG A 387 10.31 12.88 9.67
N ILE A 388 11.31 13.54 9.09
CA ILE A 388 11.29 13.91 7.66
C ILE A 388 11.27 12.66 6.79
N GLU A 389 12.08 11.67 7.13
CA GLU A 389 12.12 10.39 6.44
C GLU A 389 10.81 9.61 6.58
N ALA A 390 10.25 9.53 7.79
CA ALA A 390 8.97 8.89 8.03
C ALA A 390 7.84 9.55 7.23
N TYR A 391 7.85 10.88 7.09
CA TYR A 391 6.92 11.57 6.21
C TYR A 391 7.15 11.24 4.72
N ALA A 392 8.40 11.17 4.25
CA ALA A 392 8.73 10.70 2.90
C ALA A 392 8.18 9.28 2.64
N LYS A 393 8.35 8.36 3.59
CA LYS A 393 7.80 6.99 3.53
C LYS A 393 6.28 7.00 3.48
N LEU A 394 5.62 7.83 4.29
CA LEU A 394 4.16 7.95 4.28
C LEU A 394 3.62 8.44 2.94
N LEU A 395 4.31 9.36 2.25
CA LEU A 395 3.92 9.76 0.90
C LEU A 395 4.04 8.61 -0.11
N MET A 396 5.07 7.76 0.01
CA MET A 396 5.20 6.56 -0.83
C MET A 396 4.06 5.56 -0.56
N ARG A 397 3.72 5.32 0.72
CA ARG A 397 2.52 4.51 1.09
C ARG A 397 1.23 5.11 0.57
N ALA A 398 1.09 6.44 0.65
CA ALA A 398 -0.09 7.15 0.18
C ALA A 398 -0.29 7.00 -1.33
N PHE A 399 0.80 6.92 -2.10
CA PHE A 399 0.72 6.60 -3.53
C PHE A 399 0.25 5.15 -3.76
N GLN A 400 0.79 4.20 -2.98
CA GLN A 400 0.47 2.78 -3.10
C GLN A 400 -0.97 2.46 -2.69
N ARG A 401 -1.43 2.87 -1.50
CA ARG A 401 -2.54 2.18 -0.83
C ARG A 401 -3.93 2.38 -1.42
N PRO A 402 -4.40 3.56 -1.85
CA PRO A 402 -5.65 3.61 -2.59
C PRO A 402 -5.42 3.30 -4.08
N ALA A 403 -4.40 3.89 -4.72
CA ALA A 403 -4.31 3.81 -6.18
C ALA A 403 -3.96 2.40 -6.69
N LEU A 404 -3.05 1.68 -6.04
CA LEU A 404 -2.69 0.33 -6.49
C LEU A 404 -3.80 -0.69 -6.22
N GLN A 405 -4.43 -0.62 -5.05
CA GLN A 405 -5.56 -1.47 -4.68
C GLN A 405 -6.75 -1.21 -5.62
N GLU A 406 -7.05 0.06 -5.87
CA GLU A 406 -8.07 0.48 -6.80
C GLU A 406 -7.77 0.02 -8.23
N ALA A 407 -6.51 -0.01 -8.67
CA ALA A 407 -6.17 -0.43 -10.02
C ALA A 407 -6.51 -1.92 -10.24
N PHE A 408 -6.17 -2.77 -9.26
CA PHE A 408 -6.57 -4.18 -9.28
C PHE A 408 -8.09 -4.36 -9.13
N ARG A 409 -8.76 -3.54 -8.31
CA ARG A 409 -10.23 -3.55 -8.19
C ARG A 409 -10.89 -3.14 -9.51
N SER A 410 -10.38 -2.11 -10.18
CA SER A 410 -10.87 -1.61 -11.46
C SER A 410 -10.75 -2.64 -12.58
N LEU A 411 -9.64 -3.38 -12.67
CA LEU A 411 -9.53 -4.49 -13.62
C LEU A 411 -10.58 -5.58 -13.37
N ARG A 412 -10.86 -5.91 -12.09
CA ARG A 412 -11.98 -6.80 -11.73
C ARG A 412 -13.33 -6.17 -12.06
N GLY A 413 -13.51 -4.88 -11.84
CA GLY A 413 -14.70 -4.12 -12.23
C GLY A 413 -15.00 -4.21 -13.71
N SER A 414 -13.97 -4.06 -14.56
CA SER A 414 -14.07 -4.28 -16.00
C SER A 414 -14.53 -5.71 -16.33
N LYS A 415 -13.90 -6.73 -15.72
CA LYS A 415 -14.30 -8.15 -15.88
C LYS A 415 -15.79 -8.38 -15.56
N TYR A 416 -16.23 -7.93 -14.39
CA TYR A 416 -17.58 -8.19 -13.90
C TYR A 416 -18.64 -7.38 -14.65
N CYS A 417 -18.33 -6.15 -15.08
CA CYS A 417 -19.21 -5.38 -15.96
C CYS A 417 -19.36 -6.07 -17.33
N ASN A 418 -18.26 -6.53 -17.93
CA ASN A 418 -18.29 -7.30 -19.16
C ASN A 418 -19.16 -8.56 -19.03
N TYR A 419 -18.97 -9.33 -17.96
CA TYR A 419 -19.74 -10.55 -17.74
C TYR A 419 -21.24 -10.27 -17.51
N LEU A 420 -21.57 -9.21 -16.76
CA LEU A 420 -22.95 -8.77 -16.60
C LEU A 420 -23.57 -8.36 -17.95
N GLY A 421 -22.82 -7.61 -18.75
CA GLY A 421 -23.21 -7.17 -20.09
C GLY A 421 -23.50 -8.35 -21.02
N LEU A 422 -22.58 -9.32 -21.10
CA LEU A 422 -22.76 -10.53 -21.91
C LEU A 422 -23.97 -11.35 -21.46
N ARG A 423 -24.19 -11.52 -20.15
CA ARG A 423 -25.41 -12.19 -19.66
C ARG A 423 -26.68 -11.48 -20.10
N GLY A 424 -26.67 -10.16 -20.19
CA GLY A 424 -27.80 -9.41 -20.74
C GLY A 424 -28.03 -9.63 -22.23
N ILE A 425 -26.99 -9.94 -23.00
CA ILE A 425 -27.11 -10.20 -24.43
C ILE A 425 -27.55 -11.64 -24.74
N PHE A 426 -27.09 -12.61 -23.93
CA PHE A 426 -27.31 -14.04 -24.19
C PHE A 426 -28.52 -14.65 -23.47
N ASN A 427 -28.96 -14.05 -22.35
CA ASN A 427 -30.13 -14.51 -21.60
C ASN A 427 -31.36 -13.60 -21.77
N GLY A 428 -31.23 -12.52 -22.56
CA GLY A 428 -32.22 -11.46 -22.75
C GLY A 428 -33.10 -11.59 -23.99
#